data_AF-A0AA37JKG3-F1
#
_entry.id   AF-A0AA37JKG3-F1
#
_cell.length_a   1.000
_cell.length_b   1.000
_cell.length_c   1.000
_cell.angle_alpha   90.00
_cell.angle_beta   90.00
_cell.angle_gamma   90.00
#
_symmetry.space_group_name_H-M   'P 1'
#
loop_
_entity.id
_entity.type
_entity.pdbx_description
1 polymer ?
#
loop_
_entity_poly.entity_id
_entity_poly.type
_entity_poly.pdbx_seq_one_letter_code
_entity_poly.pdbx_strand_id
1 'polypeptide(L)'
;MEIFGNIIVSIITASLTFIITRYEIFKKRPTNKLEISYNKFYYPALVWGEDLDFTYTAYDNYVSQIKVRIKAYDKYVTEETKKLFSKLEESLVDHKDTVVAYEKFYKDIKRNNQKLRSEIGYIEPNFIEKFIAKSTTEKFSTVLPVIYITFAILTYICVMVFGMENRFTQYFVGIGVAILFILAIVFAVVAIKELIHDLKIFIKSKKVVHRVRKKDLYKYK
;
A
#
# COMPACT_ATOMS: atom_id res chain seq x y z
N MET A 1 -21.44 39.42 7.51
CA MET A 1 -20.59 38.79 6.47
C MET A 1 -19.09 38.96 6.75
N GLU A 2 -18.62 40.10 7.28
CA GLU A 2 -17.19 40.32 7.57
C GLU A 2 -16.57 39.36 8.60
N ILE A 3 -17.28 39.02 9.68
CA ILE A 3 -16.78 38.11 10.72
C ILE A 3 -16.52 36.69 10.14
N PHE A 4 -17.42 36.20 9.29
CA PHE A 4 -17.24 34.93 8.58
C PHE A 4 -16.08 34.98 7.57
N GLY A 5 -15.92 36.09 6.85
CA GLY A 5 -14.78 36.31 5.96
C GLY A 5 -13.44 36.27 6.71
N ASN A 6 -13.35 36.93 7.87
CA ASN A 6 -12.15 36.95 8.69
C ASN A 6 -11.81 35.58 9.28
N ILE A 7 -12.81 34.79 9.69
CA ILE A 7 -12.59 33.42 10.15
C ILE A 7 -12.03 32.54 9.01
N ILE A 8 -12.61 32.63 7.81
CA ILE A 8 -12.13 31.87 6.64
C ILE A 8 -10.70 32.25 6.27
N VAL A 9 -10.39 33.54 6.20
CA VAL A 9 -9.03 34.03 5.92
C VAL A 9 -8.04 33.54 6.97
N SER A 10 -8.42 33.53 8.25
CA SER A 10 -7.58 33.06 9.35
C SER A 10 -7.32 31.55 9.26
N ILE A 11 -8.34 30.75 8.93
CA ILE A 11 -8.21 29.29 8.72
C ILE A 11 -7.30 29.01 7.52
N ILE A 12 -7.47 29.72 6.41
CA ILE A 12 -6.62 29.56 5.21
C ILE A 12 -5.17 29.92 5.54
N THR A 13 -4.95 31.04 6.22
CA THR A 13 -3.61 31.53 6.59
C THR A 13 -2.90 30.57 7.54
N ALA A 14 -3.59 30.10 8.58
CA ALA A 14 -3.05 29.10 9.51
C ALA A 14 -2.70 27.79 8.79
N SER A 15 -3.56 27.35 7.87
CA SER A 15 -3.36 26.12 7.08
C SER A 15 -2.16 26.25 6.13
N LEU A 16 -2.04 27.37 5.40
CA LEU A 16 -0.89 27.63 4.54
C LEU A 16 0.41 27.70 5.34
N THR A 17 0.39 28.41 6.48
CA THR A 17 1.57 28.55 7.35
C THR A 17 2.01 27.19 7.88
N PHE A 18 1.07 26.33 8.28
CA PHE A 18 1.35 24.96 8.68
C PHE A 18 1.99 24.15 7.54
N ILE A 19 1.45 24.23 6.32
CA ILE A 19 1.99 23.54 5.14
C ILE A 19 3.42 24.01 4.83
N ILE A 20 3.65 25.32 4.79
CA ILE A 20 4.96 25.93 4.50
C ILE A 20 5.98 25.54 5.57
N THR A 21 5.61 25.65 6.85
CA THR A 21 6.50 25.30 7.97
C THR A 21 6.87 23.82 7.93
N ARG A 22 5.91 22.94 7.65
CA ARG A 22 6.17 21.49 7.50
C ARG A 22 7.07 21.21 6.31
N TYR A 23 6.87 21.90 5.19
CA TYR A 23 7.71 21.78 4.01
C TYR A 23 9.16 22.19 4.27
N GLU A 24 9.39 23.32 4.95
CA GLU A 24 10.74 23.76 5.33
C GLU A 24 11.44 22.79 6.28
N ILE A 25 10.73 22.28 7.28
CA ILE A 25 11.27 21.27 8.21
C ILE A 25 11.65 19.99 7.45
N PHE A 26 10.83 19.57 6.48
CA PHE A 26 11.15 18.43 5.61
C PHE A 26 12.42 18.68 4.79
N LYS A 27 12.56 19.88 4.21
CA LYS A 27 13.73 20.27 3.41
C LYS A 27 15.02 20.34 4.23
N LYS A 28 14.94 20.68 5.53
CA LYS A 28 16.09 20.77 6.45
C LYS A 28 16.46 19.45 7.12
N ARG A 29 15.80 18.31 6.80
CA ARG A 29 16.16 17.01 7.39
C ARG A 29 17.57 16.58 6.95
N PRO A 30 18.35 15.92 7.83
CA PRO A 30 19.68 15.43 7.48
C PRO A 30 19.58 14.24 6.54
N THR A 31 19.50 14.49 5.23
CA THR A 31 19.39 13.49 4.16
C THR A 31 20.44 12.39 4.26
N ASN A 32 21.68 12.74 4.64
CA ASN A 32 22.77 11.78 4.83
C ASN A 32 22.44 10.66 5.84
N LYS A 33 21.68 10.96 6.91
CA LYS A 33 21.31 9.94 7.91
C LYS A 33 20.22 9.00 7.37
N LEU A 34 19.29 9.53 6.57
CA LEU A 34 18.24 8.75 5.91
C LEU A 34 18.83 7.85 4.83
N GLU A 35 19.77 8.37 4.04
CA GLU A 35 20.52 7.59 3.05
C GLU A 35 21.27 6.42 3.66
N ILE A 36 21.92 6.61 4.82
CA ILE A 36 22.59 5.51 5.52
C ILE A 36 21.56 4.46 5.94
N SER A 37 20.44 4.86 6.55
CA SER A 37 19.36 3.94 6.94
C SER A 37 18.83 3.13 5.74
N TYR A 38 18.59 3.80 4.61
CA TYR A 38 18.11 3.16 3.38
C TYR A 38 19.15 2.22 2.77
N ASN A 39 20.32 2.75 2.40
CA ASN A 39 21.34 2.03 1.64
C ASN A 39 22.00 0.91 2.46
N LYS A 40 22.15 1.10 3.78
CA LYS A 40 22.89 0.15 4.62
C LYS A 40 22.01 -0.86 5.33
N PHE A 41 20.72 -0.59 5.53
CA PHE A 41 19.83 -1.53 6.22
C PHE A 41 18.58 -1.88 5.41
N TYR A 42 17.67 -0.92 5.20
CA TYR A 42 16.32 -1.23 4.71
C TYR A 42 16.27 -1.74 3.27
N TYR A 43 17.14 -1.27 2.38
CA TYR A 43 17.17 -1.76 1.00
C TYR A 43 17.76 -3.18 0.90
N PRO A 44 18.92 -3.48 1.52
CA PRO A 44 19.45 -4.84 1.47
C PRO A 44 18.57 -5.86 2.19
N ALA A 45 17.94 -5.49 3.31
CA ALA A 45 16.96 -6.33 3.98
C ALA A 45 15.75 -6.67 3.09
N LEU A 46 15.31 -5.71 2.27
CA LEU A 46 14.23 -5.93 1.31
C LEU A 46 14.67 -6.94 0.23
N VAL A 47 15.81 -6.71 -0.42
CA VAL A 47 16.31 -7.56 -1.51
C VAL A 47 16.48 -9.01 -1.05
N TRP A 48 17.10 -9.23 0.11
CA TRP A 48 17.26 -10.57 0.67
C TRP A 48 15.94 -11.27 1.02
N GLY A 49 14.89 -10.50 1.30
CA GLY A 49 13.56 -11.04 1.56
C GLY A 49 12.74 -11.31 0.29
N GLU A 50 13.01 -10.60 -0.81
CA GLU A 50 12.37 -10.87 -2.11
C GLU A 50 12.83 -12.21 -2.70
N ASP A 51 14.11 -12.55 -2.54
CA ASP A 51 14.74 -13.76 -3.05
C ASP A 51 14.65 -14.97 -2.09
N LEU A 52 13.79 -14.89 -1.06
CA LEU A 52 13.74 -15.91 -0.01
C LEU A 52 12.99 -17.17 -0.47
N ASP A 53 13.73 -18.26 -0.68
CA ASP A 53 13.15 -19.59 -0.82
C ASP A 53 12.52 -19.99 0.52
N PHE A 54 11.20 -20.21 0.60
CA PHE A 54 10.43 -20.42 1.84
C PHE A 54 10.75 -21.76 2.57
N THR A 55 12.02 -22.02 2.88
CA THR A 55 12.56 -23.16 3.64
C THR A 55 13.10 -22.69 4.99
N TYR A 56 13.18 -23.59 5.98
CA TYR A 56 13.72 -23.24 7.30
C TYR A 56 15.16 -22.70 7.23
N THR A 57 16.02 -23.34 6.43
CA THR A 57 17.41 -22.91 6.22
C THR A 57 17.53 -21.52 5.61
N ALA A 58 16.58 -21.12 4.75
CA ALA A 58 16.59 -19.79 4.18
C ALA A 58 16.20 -18.72 5.20
N TYR A 59 15.21 -19.00 6.07
CA TYR A 59 14.85 -18.10 7.17
C TYR A 59 16.02 -17.89 8.14
N ASP A 60 16.72 -18.96 8.51
CA ASP A 60 17.89 -18.89 9.40
C ASP A 60 19.00 -18.03 8.77
N ASN A 61 19.29 -18.27 7.50
CA ASN A 61 20.29 -17.51 6.74
C ASN A 61 19.91 -16.02 6.63
N TYR A 62 18.64 -15.73 6.36
CA TYR A 62 18.12 -14.37 6.29
C TYR A 62 18.23 -13.66 7.64
N VAL A 63 17.78 -14.29 8.72
CA VAL A 63 17.84 -13.72 10.07
C VAL A 63 19.28 -13.48 10.50
N SER A 64 20.20 -14.39 10.20
CA SER A 64 21.64 -14.21 10.45
C SER A 64 22.21 -12.97 9.76
N GLN A 65 21.91 -12.79 8.47
CA GLN A 65 22.36 -11.62 7.70
C GLN A 65 21.78 -10.30 8.26
N ILE A 66 20.49 -10.30 8.59
CA ILE A 66 19.82 -9.13 9.18
C ILE A 66 20.41 -8.80 10.55
N LYS A 67 20.66 -9.81 11.40
CA LYS A 67 21.24 -9.63 12.74
C LYS A 67 22.57 -8.88 12.69
N VAL A 68 23.46 -9.28 11.79
CA VAL A 68 24.75 -8.61 11.56
C VAL A 68 24.55 -7.14 11.21
N ARG A 69 23.59 -6.83 10.32
CA ARG A 69 23.32 -5.46 9.90
C ARG A 69 22.62 -4.62 10.96
N ILE A 70 21.67 -5.16 11.72
CA ILE A 70 21.05 -4.45 12.84
C ILE A 70 22.14 -4.03 13.83
N LYS A 71 23.07 -4.93 14.17
CA LYS A 71 24.19 -4.60 15.07
C LYS A 71 25.10 -3.51 14.51
N ALA A 72 25.42 -3.56 13.21
CA ALA A 72 26.29 -2.57 12.57
C ALA A 72 25.63 -1.18 12.42
N TYR A 73 24.31 -1.13 12.27
CA TYR A 73 23.56 0.08 11.93
C TYR A 73 22.45 0.41 12.94
N ASP A 74 22.59 -0.01 14.20
CA ASP A 74 21.53 0.03 15.22
C ASP A 74 20.83 1.39 15.34
N LYS A 75 21.61 2.48 15.32
CA LYS A 75 21.11 3.87 15.39
C LYS A 75 20.27 4.32 14.19
N TYR A 76 20.26 3.54 13.11
CA TYR A 76 19.54 3.83 11.85
C TYR A 76 18.35 2.88 11.62
N VAL A 77 18.08 1.98 12.56
CA VAL A 77 16.95 1.03 12.50
C VAL A 77 15.89 1.50 13.50
N THR A 78 14.62 1.49 13.10
CA THR A 78 13.54 1.89 14.02
C THR A 78 13.34 0.85 15.13
N GLU A 79 12.93 1.31 16.31
CA GLU A 79 12.62 0.42 17.44
C GLU A 79 11.50 -0.58 17.13
N GLU A 80 10.52 -0.20 16.31
CA GLU A 80 9.48 -1.12 15.83
C GLU A 80 10.07 -2.23 14.98
N THR A 81 10.97 -1.89 14.04
CA THR A 81 11.67 -2.89 13.21
C THR A 81 12.50 -3.85 14.08
N LYS A 82 13.22 -3.35 15.10
CA LYS A 82 13.99 -4.19 16.02
C LYS A 82 13.08 -5.15 16.80
N LYS A 83 11.95 -4.66 17.32
CA LYS A 83 10.97 -5.48 18.04
C LYS A 83 10.38 -6.58 17.16
N LEU A 84 10.07 -6.27 15.90
CA LEU A 84 9.56 -7.27 14.95
C LEU A 84 10.65 -8.29 14.58
N PHE A 85 11.90 -7.85 14.47
CA PHE A 85 13.03 -8.74 14.24
C PHE A 85 13.24 -9.71 15.42
N SER A 86 13.20 -9.24 16.67
CA SER A 86 13.33 -10.13 17.83
C SER A 86 12.24 -11.21 17.86
N LYS A 87 10.99 -10.87 17.50
CA LYS A 87 9.92 -11.87 17.37
C LYS A 87 10.16 -12.88 16.27
N LEU A 88 10.73 -12.44 15.15
CA LEU A 88 11.12 -13.35 14.07
C LEU A 88 12.24 -14.28 14.54
N GLU A 89 13.25 -13.76 15.22
CA GLU A 89 14.35 -14.55 15.79
C GLU A 89 13.85 -15.59 16.80
N GLU A 90 12.96 -15.21 17.72
CA GLU A 90 12.32 -16.12 18.68
C GLU A 90 11.53 -17.23 17.98
N SER A 91 10.83 -16.90 16.88
CA SER A 91 10.01 -17.86 16.12
C SER A 91 10.81 -18.89 15.33
N LEU A 92 12.15 -18.74 15.22
CA LEU A 92 13.00 -19.74 14.57
C LEU A 92 13.27 -20.96 15.47
N VAL A 93 13.05 -20.85 16.78
CA VAL A 93 13.35 -21.95 17.72
C VAL A 93 12.48 -23.18 17.46
N ASP A 94 11.20 -22.98 17.15
CA ASP A 94 10.22 -24.06 16.92
C ASP A 94 9.67 -24.11 15.47
N HIS A 95 10.07 -23.14 14.65
CA HIS A 95 9.60 -22.88 13.30
C HIS A 95 8.08 -22.81 13.09
N LYS A 96 7.29 -22.69 14.16
CA LYS A 96 5.82 -22.82 14.09
C LYS A 96 5.19 -21.56 13.53
N ASP A 97 5.65 -20.40 13.99
CA ASP A 97 5.12 -19.09 13.65
C ASP A 97 6.06 -18.26 12.76
N THR A 98 7.16 -18.86 12.26
CA THR A 98 8.20 -18.17 11.48
C THR A 98 7.64 -17.43 10.28
N VAL A 99 6.75 -18.06 9.52
CA VAL A 99 6.16 -17.45 8.31
C VAL A 99 5.39 -16.17 8.66
N VAL A 100 4.57 -16.24 9.71
CA VAL A 100 3.74 -15.11 10.15
C VAL A 100 4.60 -13.99 10.74
N ALA A 101 5.62 -14.35 11.53
CA ALA A 101 6.57 -13.40 12.09
C ALA A 101 7.39 -12.71 10.98
N TYR A 102 7.82 -13.49 9.98
CA TYR A 102 8.53 -12.99 8.81
C TYR A 102 7.67 -12.02 8.01
N GLU A 103 6.43 -12.38 7.68
CA GLU A 103 5.52 -11.50 6.94
C GLU A 103 5.31 -10.15 7.65
N LYS A 104 5.18 -10.15 8.98
CA LYS A 104 5.05 -8.93 9.78
C LYS A 104 6.33 -8.09 9.72
N PHE A 105 7.49 -8.70 9.92
CA PHE A 105 8.78 -8.03 9.83
C PHE A 105 9.03 -7.47 8.42
N TYR A 106 8.84 -8.29 7.40
CA TYR A 106 9.06 -7.94 6.00
C TYR A 106 8.12 -6.82 5.52
N LYS A 107 6.86 -6.82 5.97
CA LYS A 107 5.92 -5.72 5.74
C LYS A 107 6.44 -4.40 6.30
N ASP A 108 7.03 -4.41 7.49
CA ASP A 108 7.65 -3.23 8.09
C ASP A 108 8.90 -2.78 7.32
N ILE A 109 9.76 -3.72 6.90
CA ILE A 109 10.92 -3.43 6.03
C ILE A 109 10.47 -2.74 4.74
N LYS A 110 9.44 -3.27 4.07
CA LYS A 110 8.90 -2.68 2.84
C LYS A 110 8.33 -1.28 3.06
N ARG A 111 7.58 -1.08 4.14
CA ARG A 111 7.01 0.23 4.52
C ARG A 111 8.10 1.27 4.76
N ASN A 112 9.11 0.92 5.56
CA ASN A 112 10.21 1.83 5.88
C ASN A 112 11.13 2.08 4.68
N ASN A 113 11.35 1.07 3.83
CA ASN A 113 12.08 1.23 2.57
C ASN A 113 11.40 2.26 1.66
N GLN A 114 10.09 2.14 1.45
CA GLN A 114 9.31 3.09 0.63
C GLN A 114 9.35 4.50 1.22
N LYS A 115 9.14 4.62 2.54
CA LYS A 115 9.20 5.91 3.22
C LYS A 115 10.56 6.59 3.03
N LEU A 116 11.65 5.87 3.29
CA LEU A 116 13.00 6.40 3.16
C LEU A 116 13.32 6.76 1.71
N ARG A 117 12.91 5.92 0.75
CA ARG A 117 13.09 6.19 -0.69
C ARG A 117 12.44 7.52 -1.09
N SER A 118 11.21 7.77 -0.62
CA SER A 118 10.50 9.04 -0.81
C SER A 118 11.23 10.21 -0.19
N GLU A 119 11.69 10.06 1.06
CA GLU A 119 12.35 11.13 1.81
C GLU A 119 13.75 11.49 1.27
N ILE A 120 14.46 10.55 0.64
CA ILE A 120 15.78 10.76 0.03
C ILE A 120 15.66 11.36 -1.39
N GLY A 121 14.48 11.30 -2.01
CA GLY A 121 14.26 11.84 -3.36
C GLY A 121 14.72 10.90 -4.49
N TYR A 122 14.78 9.59 -4.24
CA TYR A 122 14.87 8.62 -5.33
C TYR A 122 13.62 8.70 -6.21
N ILE A 123 13.75 8.30 -7.49
CA ILE A 123 12.64 8.29 -8.43
C ILE A 123 11.47 7.48 -7.84
N GLU A 124 10.39 8.20 -7.55
CA GLU A 124 9.12 7.62 -7.16
C GLU A 124 8.15 7.75 -8.33
N PRO A 125 7.40 6.68 -8.63
CA PRO A 125 6.32 6.81 -9.57
C PRO A 125 5.33 7.83 -9.01
N ASN A 126 5.00 8.83 -9.83
CA ASN A 126 4.00 9.83 -9.49
C ASN A 126 2.63 9.15 -9.28
N PHE A 127 1.64 9.89 -8.75
CA PHE A 127 0.32 9.31 -8.47
C PHE A 127 -0.30 8.65 -9.71
N ILE A 128 -0.07 9.23 -10.89
CA ILE A 128 -0.57 8.72 -12.17
C ILE A 128 0.09 7.36 -12.49
N GLU A 129 1.42 7.26 -12.37
CA GLU A 129 2.17 6.02 -12.61
C GLU A 129 1.79 4.93 -11.60
N LYS A 130 1.64 5.28 -10.31
CA LYS A 130 1.14 4.35 -9.28
C LYS A 130 -0.27 3.88 -9.61
N PHE A 131 -1.13 4.75 -10.12
CA PHE A 131 -2.48 4.40 -10.56
C PHE A 131 -2.48 3.53 -11.82
N ILE A 132 -1.63 3.83 -12.80
CA ILE A 132 -1.47 3.05 -14.05
C ILE A 132 -0.94 1.65 -13.74
N ALA A 133 -0.08 1.49 -12.74
CA ALA A 133 0.49 0.20 -12.35
C ALA A 133 -0.50 -0.72 -11.61
N LYS A 134 -1.62 -0.19 -11.08
CA LYS A 134 -2.65 -0.99 -10.40
C LYS A 134 -3.36 -1.97 -11.34
N SER A 135 -3.89 -3.05 -10.78
CA SER A 135 -4.76 -3.97 -11.52
C SER A 135 -6.02 -3.25 -12.02
N THR A 136 -6.71 -3.85 -12.97
CA THR A 136 -7.91 -3.24 -13.54
C THR A 136 -8.99 -3.10 -12.47
N THR A 137 -9.19 -4.10 -11.61
CA THR A 137 -10.12 -4.00 -10.48
C THR A 137 -9.74 -2.92 -9.48
N GLU A 138 -8.46 -2.77 -9.13
CA GLU A 138 -7.99 -1.75 -8.19
C GLU A 138 -8.16 -0.32 -8.73
N LYS A 139 -8.01 -0.14 -10.05
CA LYS A 139 -8.32 1.13 -10.72
C LYS A 139 -9.81 1.44 -10.60
N PHE A 140 -10.67 0.50 -10.96
CA PHE A 140 -12.13 0.68 -10.87
C PHE A 140 -12.60 0.88 -9.42
N SER A 141 -12.07 0.14 -8.45
CA SER A 141 -12.45 0.29 -7.04
C SER A 141 -12.04 1.64 -6.45
N THR A 142 -10.99 2.26 -6.98
CA THR A 142 -10.58 3.62 -6.60
C THR A 142 -11.43 4.69 -7.30
N VAL A 143 -11.76 4.50 -8.59
CA VAL A 143 -12.42 5.52 -9.43
C VAL A 143 -13.94 5.55 -9.26
N LEU A 144 -14.59 4.38 -9.14
CA LEU A 144 -16.06 4.28 -9.08
C LEU A 144 -16.68 5.06 -7.89
N PRO A 145 -16.12 5.01 -6.66
CA PRO A 145 -16.63 5.82 -5.55
C PRO A 145 -16.47 7.32 -5.79
N VAL A 146 -15.37 7.75 -6.42
CA VAL A 146 -15.13 9.18 -6.73
C VAL A 146 -16.15 9.68 -7.75
N ILE A 147 -16.44 8.89 -8.79
CA ILE A 147 -17.49 9.21 -9.76
C ILE A 147 -18.85 9.29 -9.09
N TYR A 148 -19.18 8.32 -8.22
CA TYR A 148 -20.46 8.28 -7.51
C TYR A 148 -20.65 9.51 -6.60
N ILE A 149 -19.64 9.86 -5.79
CA ILE A 149 -19.66 11.03 -4.91
C ILE A 149 -19.80 12.31 -5.73
N THR A 150 -19.03 12.45 -6.81
CA THR A 150 -19.09 13.61 -7.70
C THR A 150 -20.48 13.74 -8.32
N PHE A 151 -21.05 12.64 -8.80
CA PHE A 151 -22.41 12.60 -9.34
C PHE A 151 -23.47 12.97 -8.29
N ALA A 152 -23.33 12.49 -7.06
CA ALA A 152 -24.24 12.81 -5.96
C ALA A 152 -24.21 14.32 -5.62
N ILE A 153 -23.01 14.91 -5.55
CA ILE A 153 -22.83 16.35 -5.31
C ILE A 153 -23.45 17.17 -6.46
N LEU A 154 -23.16 16.82 -7.71
CA LEU A 154 -23.72 17.50 -8.87
C LEU A 154 -25.24 17.40 -8.93
N THR A 155 -25.79 16.24 -8.58
CA THR A 155 -27.25 16.02 -8.49
C THR A 155 -27.85 16.91 -7.41
N TYR A 156 -27.25 16.97 -6.23
CA TYR A 156 -27.69 17.85 -5.15
C TYR A 156 -27.70 19.32 -5.57
N ILE A 157 -26.63 19.79 -6.22
CA ILE A 157 -26.55 21.16 -6.75
C ILE A 157 -27.65 21.39 -7.79
N CYS A 158 -27.87 20.45 -8.72
CA CYS A 158 -28.92 20.58 -9.74
C CYS A 158 -30.32 20.68 -9.11
N VAL A 159 -30.61 19.87 -8.10
CA VAL A 159 -31.90 19.93 -7.38
C VAL A 159 -32.08 21.26 -6.66
N MET A 160 -31.02 21.78 -6.02
CA MET A 160 -31.06 23.08 -5.31
C MET A 160 -31.27 24.27 -6.25
N VAL A 161 -30.67 24.25 -7.44
CA VAL A 161 -30.72 25.37 -8.40
C VAL A 161 -31.97 25.33 -9.28
N PHE A 162 -32.33 24.15 -9.81
CA PHE A 162 -33.37 24.01 -10.83
C PHE A 162 -34.67 23.41 -10.31
N GLY A 163 -34.66 22.80 -9.11
CA GLY A 163 -35.80 22.08 -8.55
C GLY A 163 -35.89 20.63 -9.05
N MET A 164 -36.59 19.79 -8.27
CA MET A 164 -36.72 18.35 -8.52
C MET A 164 -37.64 18.00 -9.69
N GLU A 165 -38.68 18.80 -9.91
CA GLU A 165 -39.67 18.60 -10.99
C GLU A 165 -39.21 19.16 -12.34
N ASN A 166 -38.06 19.83 -12.37
CA ASN A 166 -37.53 20.38 -13.61
C ASN A 166 -37.06 19.27 -14.54
N ARG A 167 -37.52 19.32 -15.79
CA ARG A 167 -37.15 18.35 -16.83
C ARG A 167 -35.64 18.22 -16.98
N PHE A 168 -34.89 19.31 -16.86
CA PHE A 168 -33.42 19.28 -16.92
C PHE A 168 -32.82 18.41 -15.80
N THR A 169 -33.26 18.62 -14.56
CA THR A 169 -32.84 17.81 -13.40
C THR A 169 -33.19 16.34 -13.60
N GLN A 170 -34.41 16.05 -14.06
CA GLN A 170 -34.87 14.67 -14.30
C GLN A 170 -34.05 13.97 -15.40
N TYR A 171 -33.77 14.65 -16.51
CA TYR A 171 -32.92 14.07 -17.57
C TYR A 171 -31.48 13.87 -17.12
N PHE A 172 -30.89 14.84 -16.41
CA PHE A 172 -29.53 14.73 -15.88
C PHE A 172 -29.40 13.53 -14.92
N VAL A 173 -30.33 13.41 -13.98
CA VAL A 173 -30.34 12.29 -13.01
C VAL A 173 -30.59 10.96 -13.72
N GLY A 174 -31.57 10.90 -14.63
CA GLY A 174 -31.90 9.68 -15.36
C GLY A 174 -30.73 9.15 -16.20
N ILE A 175 -30.09 10.04 -16.97
CA ILE A 175 -28.91 9.69 -17.77
C ILE A 175 -27.75 9.27 -16.87
N GLY A 176 -27.50 10.02 -15.80
CA GLY A 176 -26.41 9.71 -14.86
C GLY A 176 -26.58 8.35 -14.17
N VAL A 177 -27.81 8.02 -13.73
CA VAL A 177 -28.13 6.71 -13.14
C VAL A 177 -27.93 5.58 -14.17
N ALA A 178 -28.35 5.78 -15.42
CA ALA A 178 -28.14 4.78 -16.48
C ALA A 178 -26.64 4.53 -16.73
N ILE A 179 -25.82 5.58 -16.79
CA ILE A 179 -24.37 5.47 -16.95
C ILE A 179 -23.74 4.73 -15.77
N LEU A 180 -24.12 5.07 -14.53
CA LEU A 180 -23.62 4.39 -13.32
C LEU A 180 -23.99 2.91 -13.32
N PHE A 181 -25.18 2.56 -13.78
CA PHE A 181 -25.63 1.17 -13.88
C PHE A 181 -24.78 0.37 -14.89
N ILE A 182 -24.51 0.94 -16.07
CA ILE A 182 -23.62 0.32 -17.07
C ILE A 182 -22.21 0.11 -16.50
N LEU A 183 -21.66 1.14 -15.83
CA LEU A 183 -20.34 1.04 -15.20
C LEU A 183 -20.29 -0.04 -14.11
N ALA A 184 -21.35 -0.20 -13.32
CA ALA A 184 -21.45 -1.24 -12.30
C ALA A 184 -21.44 -2.66 -12.92
N ILE A 185 -22.14 -2.86 -14.03
CA ILE A 185 -22.14 -4.15 -14.77
C ILE A 185 -20.74 -4.46 -15.28
N VAL A 186 -20.08 -3.48 -15.92
CA VAL A 186 -18.71 -3.65 -16.43
C VAL A 186 -17.75 -4.02 -15.29
N PHE A 187 -17.86 -3.34 -14.15
CA PHE A 187 -17.05 -3.65 -12.97
C PHE A 187 -17.28 -5.07 -12.47
N ALA A 188 -18.53 -5.51 -12.35
CA ALA A 188 -18.86 -6.86 -11.90
C ALA A 188 -18.25 -7.93 -12.81
N VAL A 189 -18.32 -7.76 -14.13
CA VAL A 189 -17.71 -8.69 -15.10
C VAL A 189 -16.19 -8.75 -14.94
N VAL A 190 -15.52 -7.61 -14.77
CA VAL A 190 -14.06 -7.54 -14.58
C VAL A 190 -13.66 -8.20 -13.26
N ALA A 191 -14.38 -7.92 -12.17
CA ALA A 191 -14.12 -8.52 -10.86
C ALA A 191 -14.25 -10.05 -10.88
N ILE A 192 -15.27 -10.58 -11.57
CA ILE A 192 -15.45 -12.03 -11.75
C ILE A 192 -14.26 -12.64 -12.51
N LYS A 193 -13.78 -11.99 -13.58
CA LYS A 193 -12.64 -12.49 -14.36
C LYS A 193 -11.35 -12.58 -13.52
N GLU A 194 -11.05 -11.53 -12.74
CA GLU A 194 -9.88 -11.54 -11.87
C GLU A 194 -10.00 -12.59 -10.75
N LEU A 195 -11.19 -12.73 -10.13
CA LEU A 195 -11.43 -13.75 -9.12
C LEU A 195 -11.20 -15.17 -9.68
N ILE A 196 -11.66 -15.46 -10.90
CA ILE A 196 -11.42 -16.75 -11.58
C ILE A 196 -9.91 -16.96 -11.82
N HIS A 197 -9.19 -15.92 -12.22
CA HIS A 197 -7.74 -15.98 -12.45
C HIS A 197 -6.99 -16.31 -11.16
N ASP A 198 -7.31 -15.64 -10.05
CA ASP A 198 -6.67 -15.85 -8.76
C ASP A 198 -6.98 -17.24 -8.20
N LEU A 199 -8.21 -17.72 -8.36
CA LEU A 199 -8.60 -19.10 -8.05
C LEU A 199 -7.76 -20.12 -8.84
N LYS A 200 -7.49 -19.89 -10.13
CA LYS A 200 -6.64 -20.78 -10.94
C LYS A 200 -5.21 -20.81 -10.43
N ILE A 201 -4.63 -19.65 -10.07
CA ILE A 201 -3.29 -19.57 -9.49
C ILE A 201 -3.22 -20.32 -8.16
N PHE A 202 -4.19 -20.09 -7.28
CA PHE A 202 -4.27 -20.74 -5.98
C PHE A 202 -4.39 -22.28 -6.10
N ILE A 203 -5.20 -22.78 -7.03
CA ILE A 203 -5.31 -24.21 -7.30
C ILE A 203 -3.97 -24.77 -7.81
N LYS A 204 -3.27 -24.03 -8.67
CA LYS A 204 -1.96 -24.43 -9.22
C LYS A 204 -0.89 -24.48 -8.13
N SER A 205 -0.80 -23.48 -7.25
CA SER A 205 0.17 -23.43 -6.16
C SER A 205 -0.05 -24.57 -5.16
N LYS A 206 -1.32 -24.85 -4.79
CA LYS A 206 -1.67 -25.96 -3.89
C LYS A 206 -1.28 -27.33 -4.49
N LYS A 207 -1.44 -27.52 -5.81
CA LYS A 207 -0.99 -28.73 -6.52
C LYS A 207 0.54 -28.87 -6.60
N VAL A 208 1.29 -27.77 -6.60
CA VAL A 208 2.76 -27.80 -6.55
C VAL A 208 3.24 -28.16 -5.15
N VAL A 209 2.71 -27.51 -4.11
CA VAL A 209 3.03 -27.82 -2.70
C VAL A 209 2.74 -29.28 -2.36
N HIS A 210 1.60 -29.82 -2.82
CA HIS A 210 1.27 -31.24 -2.60
C HIS A 210 2.23 -32.20 -3.32
N ARG A 211 2.75 -31.82 -4.49
CA ARG A 211 3.76 -32.61 -5.23
C ARG A 211 5.14 -32.58 -4.57
N VAL A 212 5.57 -31.44 -4.05
CA VAL A 212 6.83 -31.29 -3.31
C VAL A 212 6.77 -32.14 -2.04
N ARG A 213 5.69 -32.02 -1.25
CA ARG A 213 5.48 -32.82 -0.03
C ARG A 213 5.50 -34.33 -0.28
N LYS A 214 4.95 -34.80 -1.41
CA LYS A 214 5.04 -36.21 -1.82
C LYS A 214 6.48 -36.61 -2.17
N LYS A 215 7.23 -35.81 -2.94
CA LYS A 215 8.61 -36.13 -3.30
C LYS A 215 9.54 -36.22 -2.09
N ASP A 216 9.37 -35.35 -1.10
CA ASP A 216 10.21 -35.38 0.11
C ASP A 216 9.92 -36.61 0.99
N LEU A 217 8.68 -37.10 1.00
CA LEU A 217 8.28 -38.34 1.70
C LEU A 217 8.91 -39.61 1.09
N TYR A 218 9.26 -39.62 -0.20
CA TYR A 218 9.89 -40.77 -0.85
C TYR A 218 11.42 -40.69 -0.90
N LYS A 219 12.03 -39.60 -0.43
CA LYS A 219 13.49 -39.44 -0.38
C LYS A 219 14.13 -40.07 0.87
N TYR A 220 13.30 -40.56 1.80
CA TYR A 220 13.68 -41.19 3.06
C TYR A 220 13.16 -42.63 3.23
N LYS A 221 12.84 -43.31 2.13
CA LYS A 221 12.63 -44.77 2.07
C LYS A 221 13.72 -45.40 1.22
#